data_AF-A0A7J0A898-F1
#
_entry.id   AF-A0A7J0A898-F1
#
_cell.length_a   1.000
_cell.length_b   1.000
_cell.length_c   1.000
_cell.angle_alpha   90.00
_cell.angle_beta   90.00
_cell.angle_gamma   90.00
#
_symmetry.space_group_name_H-M   'P 1'
#
loop_
_entity.id
_entity.type
_entity.pdbx_description
1 polymer ?
#
loop_
_entity_poly.entity_id
_entity_poly.type
_entity_poly.pdbx_seq_one_letter_code
_entity_poly.pdbx_strand_id
1 'polypeptide(L)'
;MYFSTKIYLKPEQWDAKRKMVKNHPNANVLNRMLYENIAAIEQTELGLWQQGKTISLDLLRNSIDKPLSNERSFLIFFKDEIANSSLKESTRQNHLSTLELLQGFKKEVLFTDLTFEFVSSFDNYLQSKSYHLNTIAKHMKHLKRYVNVAINKEYMDIQKYAFRKYKIKSIEGSHTHLAPEELYRFENLQLTGRYTRLQKTKDAFLFCCYAGLRYSDFISLTSANIIEFHQETWIIYKSVKTGIEVRLPLYLLFEGKGIEILQHYEDDLDSFFKLKDNSNINKELNLLAGLAKIDKRVSFHTARHTNATLLLYSGANITTVQKLLGHKSVKTTQVYANIMDITVVRDLEKTASSKLHNKQ
;
A
#
# COMPACT_ATOMS: atom_id res chain seq x y z
N MET A 1 -27.96 1.82 39.57
CA MET A 1 -26.70 1.52 38.85
C MET A 1 -25.61 2.36 39.48
N TYR A 2 -24.42 1.82 39.74
CA TYR A 2 -23.37 2.50 40.52
C TYR A 2 -22.04 2.51 39.74
N PHE A 3 -21.32 3.64 39.77
CA PHE A 3 -19.96 3.74 39.25
C PHE A 3 -18.97 3.45 40.39
N SER A 4 -18.06 2.49 40.19
CA SER A 4 -17.04 2.19 41.19
C SER A 4 -15.94 3.24 41.15
N THR A 5 -15.65 3.86 42.29
CA THR A 5 -14.54 4.80 42.44
C THR A 5 -13.19 4.09 42.67
N LYS A 6 -13.18 2.75 42.75
CA LYS A 6 -12.04 1.90 43.15
C LYS A 6 -11.42 2.29 44.52
N ILE A 7 -12.13 3.07 45.32
CA ILE A 7 -11.73 3.47 46.69
C ILE A 7 -12.50 2.61 47.68
N TYR A 8 -11.78 1.89 48.53
CA TYR A 8 -12.36 0.99 49.54
C TYR A 8 -12.21 1.63 50.92
N LEU A 9 -13.33 1.78 51.63
CA LEU A 9 -13.40 2.43 52.94
C LEU A 9 -14.23 1.57 53.88
N LYS A 10 -13.92 1.65 55.18
CA LYS A 10 -14.83 1.11 56.21
C LYS A 10 -16.03 2.05 56.38
N PRO A 11 -17.21 1.55 56.80
CA PRO A 11 -18.40 2.38 56.98
C PRO A 11 -18.19 3.61 57.87
N GLU A 12 -17.32 3.50 58.88
CA GLU A 12 -17.03 4.57 59.84
C GLU A 12 -16.18 5.69 59.23
N GLN A 13 -15.52 5.42 58.10
CA GLN A 13 -14.61 6.33 57.39
C GLN A 13 -15.32 7.15 56.31
N TRP A 14 -16.64 6.99 56.14
CA TRP A 14 -17.44 7.75 55.18
C TRP A 14 -18.40 8.69 55.88
N ASP A 15 -18.40 9.96 55.50
CA ASP A 15 -19.42 10.92 55.90
C ASP A 15 -20.52 10.97 54.83
N ALA A 16 -21.66 10.31 55.10
CA ALA A 16 -22.79 10.28 54.18
C ALA A 16 -23.44 11.65 53.95
N LYS A 17 -23.35 12.57 54.93
CA LYS A 17 -23.96 13.90 54.83
C LYS A 17 -23.10 14.84 54.00
N ARG A 18 -21.77 14.78 54.18
CA ARG A 18 -20.80 15.60 53.45
C ARG A 18 -20.26 14.94 52.17
N LYS A 19 -20.60 13.66 51.93
CA LYS A 19 -20.13 12.84 50.80
C LYS A 19 -18.61 12.82 50.67
N MET A 20 -17.91 12.62 51.78
CA MET A 20 -16.44 12.64 51.82
C MET A 20 -15.89 11.62 52.82
N VAL A 21 -14.63 11.24 52.61
CA VAL A 21 -13.85 10.41 53.50
C VAL A 21 -13.49 11.20 54.76
N LYS A 22 -13.76 10.59 55.92
CA LYS A 22 -13.39 11.08 57.27
C LYS A 22 -12.58 10.02 58.00
N ASN A 23 -11.84 10.42 59.04
CA ASN A 23 -11.14 9.50 59.95
C ASN A 23 -10.27 8.43 59.25
N HIS A 24 -9.61 8.83 58.14
CA HIS A 24 -8.68 7.99 57.39
C HIS A 24 -7.32 8.71 57.27
N PRO A 25 -6.17 8.04 57.44
CA PRO A 25 -4.85 8.69 57.36
C PRO A 25 -4.62 9.50 56.08
N ASN A 26 -5.16 8.99 54.96
CA ASN A 26 -5.08 9.64 53.64
C ASN A 26 -6.39 10.34 53.21
N ALA A 27 -7.25 10.77 54.15
CA ALA A 27 -8.56 11.33 53.83
C ALA A 27 -8.49 12.47 52.81
N ASN A 28 -7.51 13.37 52.92
CA ASN A 28 -7.34 14.49 51.98
C ASN A 28 -7.07 14.02 50.55
N VAL A 29 -6.19 13.02 50.37
CA VAL A 29 -5.84 12.48 49.05
C VAL A 29 -7.03 11.72 48.45
N LEU A 30 -7.70 10.89 49.25
CA LEU A 30 -8.87 10.13 48.81
C LEU A 30 -10.03 11.06 48.42
N ASN A 31 -10.26 12.12 49.18
CA ASN A 31 -11.26 13.14 48.84
C ASN A 31 -10.91 13.85 47.53
N ARG A 32 -9.64 14.21 47.32
CA ARG A 32 -9.20 14.79 46.04
C ARG A 32 -9.44 13.84 44.86
N MET A 33 -9.12 12.56 45.01
CA MET A 33 -9.40 11.55 43.97
C MET A 33 -10.91 11.41 43.70
N LEU A 34 -11.75 11.50 44.71
CA LEU A 34 -13.21 11.50 44.54
C LEU A 34 -13.68 12.73 43.76
N TYR A 35 -13.16 13.92 44.09
CA TYR A 35 -13.46 15.15 43.35
C TYR A 35 -13.02 15.06 41.88
N GLU A 36 -11.83 14.54 41.61
CA GLU A 36 -11.31 14.36 40.24
C GLU A 36 -12.18 13.38 39.43
N ASN A 37 -12.64 12.28 40.04
CA ASN A 37 -13.57 11.35 39.40
C ASN A 37 -14.92 12.00 39.08
N ILE A 38 -15.49 12.77 40.01
CA ILE A 38 -16.75 13.49 39.80
C ILE A 38 -16.58 14.51 38.67
N ALA A 39 -15.52 15.31 38.69
CA ALA A 39 -15.23 16.30 37.67
C ALA A 39 -15.05 15.68 36.28
N ALA A 40 -14.42 14.51 36.18
CA ALA A 40 -14.26 13.79 34.91
C ALA A 40 -15.62 13.32 34.33
N ILE A 41 -16.53 12.87 35.20
CA ILE A 41 -17.89 12.48 34.82
C ILE A 41 -18.67 13.71 34.34
N GLU A 42 -18.61 14.82 35.06
CA GLU A 42 -19.25 16.09 34.70
C GLU A 42 -18.73 16.64 33.36
N GLN A 43 -17.42 16.56 33.09
CA GLN A 43 -16.86 16.95 31.79
C GLN A 43 -17.34 16.06 30.64
N THR A 44 -17.46 14.75 30.89
CA THR A 44 -17.98 13.80 29.90
C THR A 44 -19.44 14.09 29.58
N GLU A 45 -20.23 14.41 30.59
CA GLU A 45 -21.63 14.82 30.45
C GLU A 45 -21.76 16.11 29.62
N LEU A 46 -20.97 17.13 29.94
CA LEU A 46 -20.92 18.40 29.18
C LEU A 46 -20.56 18.17 27.70
N GLY A 47 -19.58 17.31 27.42
CA GLY A 47 -19.19 16.96 26.05
C GLY A 47 -20.30 16.25 25.27
N LEU A 48 -21.05 15.34 25.90
CA LEU A 48 -22.19 14.67 25.28
C LEU A 48 -23.34 15.65 25.01
N TRP A 49 -23.54 16.61 25.90
CA TRP A 49 -24.55 17.66 25.74
C TRP A 49 -24.25 18.58 24.55
N GLN A 50 -22.99 18.99 24.38
CA GLN A 50 -22.54 19.77 23.22
C GLN A 50 -22.72 19.03 21.89
N GLN A 51 -22.73 17.70 21.90
CA GLN A 51 -22.96 16.86 20.73
C GLN A 51 -24.45 16.63 20.41
N GLY A 52 -25.38 17.20 21.19
CA GLY A 52 -26.83 17.06 20.98
C GLY A 52 -27.37 15.65 21.24
N LYS A 53 -26.66 14.82 22.01
CA LYS A 53 -27.09 13.46 22.36
C LYS A 53 -27.95 13.50 23.63
N THR A 54 -28.97 12.65 23.70
CA THR A 54 -29.73 12.43 24.93
C THR A 54 -28.84 11.72 25.95
N ILE A 55 -28.62 12.35 27.11
CA ILE A 55 -27.78 11.78 28.16
C ILE A 55 -28.52 10.60 28.79
N SER A 56 -28.00 9.39 28.60
CA SER A 56 -28.43 8.20 29.32
C SER A 56 -27.29 7.65 30.19
N LEU A 57 -27.63 7.01 31.31
CA LEU A 57 -26.65 6.39 32.20
C LEU A 57 -25.82 5.31 31.48
N ASP A 58 -26.40 4.63 30.49
CA ASP A 58 -25.70 3.66 29.65
C ASP A 58 -24.69 4.31 28.69
N LEU A 59 -25.01 5.50 28.15
CA LEU A 59 -24.07 6.27 27.34
C LEU A 59 -22.91 6.79 28.18
N LEU A 60 -23.19 7.29 29.38
CA LEU A 60 -22.18 7.74 30.34
C LEU A 60 -21.22 6.60 30.71
N ARG A 61 -21.76 5.40 30.99
CA ARG A 61 -20.95 4.21 31.24
C ARG A 61 -20.11 3.83 30.04
N ASN A 62 -20.68 3.79 28.83
CA ASN A 62 -19.92 3.45 27.62
C ASN A 62 -18.82 4.48 27.32
N SER A 63 -18.96 5.74 27.73
CA SER A 63 -17.88 6.73 27.66
C SER A 63 -16.85 6.62 28.79
N ILE A 64 -17.24 6.18 29.99
CA ILE A 64 -16.33 5.98 31.14
C ILE A 64 -15.56 4.65 31.00
N ASP A 65 -16.22 3.59 30.51
CA ASP A 65 -15.64 2.28 30.16
C ASP A 65 -14.88 2.30 28.82
N LYS A 66 -14.97 3.39 28.05
CA LYS A 66 -13.94 3.77 27.06
C LYS A 66 -12.82 4.44 27.85
N PRO A 67 -11.76 3.70 28.22
CA PRO A 67 -10.75 4.26 29.10
C PRO A 67 -10.10 5.42 28.35
N LEU A 68 -9.95 6.55 29.02
CA LEU A 68 -8.82 7.44 28.79
C LEU A 68 -7.54 6.61 28.94
N SER A 69 -7.07 6.12 27.78
CA SER A 69 -5.70 5.79 27.37
C SER A 69 -4.84 4.77 28.13
N ASN A 70 -5.13 4.32 29.35
CA ASN A 70 -4.10 3.62 30.15
C ASN A 70 -4.21 2.09 30.28
N GLU A 71 -5.37 1.45 30.05
CA GLU A 71 -5.51 -0.01 30.29
C GLU A 71 -5.51 -0.87 29.02
N ARG A 72 -5.64 -0.29 27.81
CA ARG A 72 -5.67 -1.07 26.55
C ARG A 72 -4.33 -1.02 25.84
N SER A 73 -3.81 -2.20 25.48
CA SER A 73 -2.62 -2.37 24.65
C SER A 73 -2.86 -1.81 23.24
N PHE A 74 -1.95 -0.95 22.78
CA PHE A 74 -1.93 -0.44 21.41
C PHE A 74 -1.85 -1.55 20.36
N LEU A 75 -1.21 -2.68 20.69
CA LEU A 75 -1.10 -3.82 19.79
C LEU A 75 -2.46 -4.49 19.53
N ILE A 76 -3.30 -4.59 20.56
CA ILE A 76 -4.67 -5.10 20.44
C ILE A 76 -5.50 -4.14 19.60
N PHE A 77 -5.43 -2.85 19.92
CA PHE A 77 -6.08 -1.80 19.12
C PHE A 77 -5.68 -1.87 17.64
N PHE A 78 -4.38 -1.95 17.33
CA PHE A 78 -3.88 -2.07 15.97
C PHE A 78 -4.50 -3.29 15.27
N LYS A 79 -4.50 -4.46 15.93
CA LYS A 79 -5.07 -5.70 15.40
C LYS A 79 -6.56 -5.54 15.09
N ASP A 80 -7.33 -4.95 16.00
CA ASP A 80 -8.77 -4.72 15.83
C ASP A 80 -9.05 -3.75 14.69
N GLU A 81 -8.25 -2.68 14.55
CA GLU A 81 -8.37 -1.75 13.43
C GLU A 81 -8.01 -2.40 12.09
N ILE A 82 -7.11 -3.39 12.04
CA ILE A 82 -6.89 -4.19 10.83
C ILE A 82 -8.13 -5.03 10.52
N ALA A 83 -8.66 -5.75 11.51
CA ALA A 83 -9.77 -6.67 11.34
C ALA A 83 -11.06 -5.97 10.88
N ASN A 84 -11.32 -4.77 11.41
CA ASN A 84 -12.51 -3.98 11.10
C ASN A 84 -12.37 -3.11 9.83
N SER A 85 -11.24 -3.18 9.13
CA SER A 85 -11.00 -2.37 7.94
C SER A 85 -11.42 -3.07 6.65
N SER A 86 -11.89 -2.30 5.67
CA SER A 86 -12.21 -2.77 4.30
C SER A 86 -10.97 -2.96 3.41
N LEU A 87 -9.82 -3.31 4.00
CA LEU A 87 -8.57 -3.49 3.27
C LEU A 87 -8.60 -4.79 2.45
N LYS A 88 -8.08 -4.72 1.21
CA LYS A 88 -7.81 -5.92 0.40
C LYS A 88 -6.83 -6.84 1.12
N GLU A 89 -6.96 -8.16 0.91
CA GLU A 89 -6.18 -9.18 1.61
C GLU A 89 -4.67 -8.91 1.61
N SER A 90 -4.08 -8.66 0.44
CA SER A 90 -2.64 -8.39 0.31
C SER A 90 -2.21 -7.13 1.07
N THR A 91 -3.08 -6.13 1.19
CA THR A 91 -2.81 -4.93 1.98
C THR A 91 -2.94 -5.24 3.46
N ARG A 92 -3.96 -6.01 3.85
CA ARG A 92 -4.16 -6.48 5.23
C ARG A 92 -2.93 -7.24 5.75
N GLN A 93 -2.38 -8.15 4.96
CA GLN A 93 -1.17 -8.91 5.33
C GLN A 93 0.07 -8.01 5.49
N ASN A 94 0.21 -6.98 4.66
CA ASN A 94 1.27 -5.98 4.83
C ASN A 94 1.15 -5.20 6.15
N HIS A 95 -0.07 -4.95 6.62
CA HIS A 95 -0.31 -4.33 7.91
C HIS A 95 -0.03 -5.32 9.07
N LEU A 96 -0.48 -6.56 8.97
CA LEU A 96 -0.21 -7.62 9.95
C LEU A 96 1.29 -7.87 10.14
N SER A 97 2.07 -7.93 9.06
CA SER A 97 3.54 -8.06 9.18
C SER A 97 4.18 -6.88 9.96
N THR A 98 3.56 -5.69 9.94
CA THR A 98 4.04 -4.57 10.75
C THR A 98 3.70 -4.77 12.23
N LEU A 99 2.51 -5.29 12.51
CA LEU A 99 2.10 -5.64 13.86
C LEU A 99 3.01 -6.70 14.46
N GLU A 100 3.36 -7.74 13.70
CA GLU A 100 4.31 -8.79 14.12
C GLU A 100 5.70 -8.23 14.45
N LEU A 101 6.21 -7.32 13.60
CA LEU A 101 7.48 -6.65 13.86
C LEU A 101 7.44 -5.79 15.14
N LEU A 102 6.31 -5.12 15.37
CA LEU A 102 6.11 -4.31 16.57
C LEU A 102 6.01 -5.17 17.84
N GLN A 103 5.33 -6.32 17.76
CA GLN A 103 5.27 -7.33 18.82
C GLN A 103 6.65 -7.92 19.13
N GLY A 104 7.47 -8.16 18.10
CA GLY A 104 8.85 -8.61 18.25
C GLY A 104 9.77 -7.55 18.86
N PHE A 105 9.47 -6.26 18.65
CA PHE A 105 10.20 -5.15 19.27
C PHE A 105 9.83 -4.96 20.75
N LYS A 106 8.53 -4.94 21.07
CA LYS A 106 8.04 -4.79 22.45
C LYS A 106 6.74 -5.59 22.62
N LYS A 107 6.72 -6.53 23.59
CA LYS A 107 5.58 -7.44 23.84
C LYS A 107 4.30 -6.71 24.23
N GLU A 108 4.43 -5.62 24.96
CA GLU A 108 3.31 -4.76 25.37
C GLU A 108 3.64 -3.30 25.06
N VAL A 109 2.72 -2.64 24.36
CA VAL A 109 2.85 -1.24 23.98
C VAL A 109 1.61 -0.52 24.48
N LEU A 110 1.79 0.44 25.38
CA LEU A 110 0.72 1.34 25.80
C LEU A 110 0.65 2.54 24.86
N PHE A 111 -0.50 3.21 24.82
CA PHE A 111 -0.63 4.44 24.03
C PHE A 111 0.32 5.55 24.50
N THR A 112 0.63 5.59 25.79
CA THR A 112 1.61 6.52 26.40
C THR A 112 3.05 6.24 25.98
N ASP A 113 3.36 5.01 25.56
CA ASP A 113 4.70 4.64 25.09
C ASP A 113 5.00 5.22 23.70
N LEU A 114 3.99 5.63 22.95
CA LEU A 114 4.13 6.09 21.56
C LEU A 114 4.67 7.53 21.53
N THR A 115 5.95 7.68 21.86
CA THR A 115 6.69 8.93 21.80
C THR A 115 7.62 9.00 20.58
N PHE A 116 8.28 10.15 20.39
CA PHE A 116 9.30 10.30 19.35
C PHE A 116 10.45 9.29 19.52
N GLU A 117 10.87 9.06 20.77
CA GLU A 117 11.92 8.11 21.15
C GLU A 117 11.52 6.68 20.82
N PHE A 118 10.25 6.30 21.06
CA PHE A 118 9.74 4.98 20.68
C PHE A 118 9.78 4.77 19.16
N VAL A 119 9.29 5.75 18.38
CA VAL A 119 9.29 5.68 16.91
C VAL A 119 10.72 5.58 16.37
N SER A 120 11.65 6.34 16.94
CA SER A 120 13.06 6.31 16.56
C SER A 120 13.74 4.99 16.94
N SER A 121 13.43 4.45 18.11
CA SER A 121 13.96 3.17 18.57
C SER A 121 13.42 2.01 17.75
N PHE A 122 12.16 2.06 17.34
CA PHE A 122 11.57 1.07 16.44
C PHE A 122 12.20 1.12 15.04
N ASP A 123 12.47 2.32 14.50
CA ASP A 123 13.19 2.43 13.23
C ASP A 123 14.59 1.82 13.32
N ASN A 124 15.34 2.14 14.38
CA ASN A 124 16.67 1.57 14.65
C ASN A 124 16.62 0.03 14.79
N TYR A 125 15.57 -0.51 15.41
CA TYR A 125 15.35 -1.96 15.48
C TYR A 125 15.13 -2.58 14.08
N LEU A 126 14.39 -1.90 13.20
CA LEU A 126 14.24 -2.38 11.83
C LEU A 126 15.55 -2.30 11.05
N GLN A 127 16.36 -1.27 11.28
CA GLN A 127 17.71 -1.16 10.71
C GLN A 127 18.63 -2.27 11.22
N SER A 128 18.60 -2.60 12.53
CA SER A 128 19.41 -3.68 13.10
C SER A 128 19.01 -5.06 12.59
N LYS A 129 17.76 -5.23 12.13
CA LYS A 129 17.27 -6.41 11.40
C LYS A 129 17.68 -6.42 9.93
N SER A 130 18.49 -5.46 9.47
CA SER A 130 18.97 -5.32 8.09
C SER A 130 17.85 -5.17 7.05
N TYR A 131 16.71 -4.56 7.43
CA TYR A 131 15.68 -4.24 6.46
C TYR A 131 16.12 -3.10 5.52
N HIS A 132 15.79 -3.22 4.24
CA HIS A 132 16.00 -2.15 3.28
C HIS A 132 15.21 -0.89 3.63
N LEU A 133 15.77 0.30 3.36
CA LEU A 133 15.19 1.60 3.75
C LEU A 133 13.71 1.76 3.34
N ASN A 134 13.35 1.36 2.13
CA ASN A 134 11.95 1.44 1.66
C ASN A 134 11.01 0.47 2.39
N THR A 135 11.53 -0.66 2.87
CA THR A 135 10.79 -1.61 3.71
C THR A 135 10.55 -0.99 5.09
N ILE A 136 11.57 -0.37 5.67
CA ILE A 136 11.44 0.39 6.93
C ILE A 136 10.38 1.50 6.75
N ALA A 137 10.50 2.30 5.69
CA ALA A 137 9.56 3.37 5.38
C ALA A 137 8.10 2.88 5.29
N LYS A 138 7.87 1.70 4.72
CA LYS A 138 6.54 1.05 4.66
C LYS A 138 6.01 0.78 6.07
N HIS A 139 6.79 0.14 6.92
CA HIS A 139 6.40 -0.18 8.29
C HIS A 139 6.16 1.08 9.13
N MET A 140 7.02 2.10 8.98
CA MET A 140 6.84 3.39 9.66
C MET A 140 5.57 4.12 9.20
N LYS A 141 5.20 4.03 7.92
CA LYS A 141 3.93 4.58 7.40
C LYS A 141 2.71 3.86 7.99
N HIS A 142 2.78 2.53 8.14
CA HIS A 142 1.71 1.78 8.79
C HIS A 142 1.59 2.16 10.27
N LEU A 143 2.69 2.20 11.02
CA LEU A 143 2.67 2.63 12.42
C LEU A 143 2.08 4.05 12.55
N LYS A 144 2.54 4.99 11.71
CA LYS A 144 2.00 6.36 11.66
C LYS A 144 0.49 6.38 11.41
N ARG A 145 -0.03 5.53 10.52
CA ARG A 145 -1.46 5.42 10.26
C ARG A 145 -2.22 5.05 11.54
N TYR A 146 -1.80 4.03 12.28
CA TYR A 146 -2.54 3.60 13.47
C TYR A 146 -2.38 4.54 14.66
N VAL A 147 -1.25 5.24 14.78
CA VAL A 147 -1.12 6.36 15.73
C VAL A 147 -2.13 7.47 15.40
N ASN A 148 -2.28 7.84 14.11
CA ASN A 148 -3.27 8.83 13.72
C ASN A 148 -4.71 8.36 13.98
N VAL A 149 -5.02 7.08 13.72
CA VAL A 149 -6.35 6.52 14.02
C VAL A 149 -6.60 6.52 15.53
N ALA A 150 -5.60 6.21 16.35
CA ALA A 150 -5.71 6.28 17.81
C ALA A 150 -6.03 7.70 18.28
N ILE A 151 -5.35 8.72 17.74
CA ILE A 151 -5.63 10.14 18.04
C ILE A 151 -7.07 10.51 17.62
N ASN A 152 -7.48 10.14 16.40
CA ASN A 152 -8.81 10.45 15.90
C ASN A 152 -9.94 9.76 16.69
N LYS A 153 -9.64 8.64 17.35
CA LYS A 153 -10.56 7.93 18.25
C LYS A 153 -10.36 8.31 19.72
N GLU A 154 -9.60 9.38 19.99
CA GLU A 154 -9.38 9.96 21.32
C GLU A 154 -8.65 9.03 22.31
N TYR A 155 -7.96 7.99 21.81
CA TYR A 155 -7.06 7.16 22.64
C TYR A 155 -5.74 7.87 22.98
N MET A 156 -5.40 8.92 22.23
CA MET A 156 -4.17 9.70 22.39
C MET A 156 -4.44 11.19 22.17
N ASP A 157 -3.78 12.02 22.97
CA ASP A 157 -3.75 13.48 22.76
C ASP A 157 -2.91 13.84 21.54
N ILE A 158 -3.46 14.70 20.67
CA ILE A 158 -2.76 15.24 19.49
C ILE A 158 -1.47 15.98 19.85
N GLN A 159 -1.35 16.56 21.05
CA GLN A 159 -0.13 17.22 21.50
C GLN A 159 1.01 16.24 21.73
N LYS A 160 0.69 14.97 22.00
CA LYS A 160 1.65 13.87 22.21
C LYS A 160 1.96 13.11 20.92
N TYR A 161 1.74 13.72 19.75
CA TYR A 161 1.93 13.05 18.47
C TYR A 161 3.38 12.63 18.19
N ALA A 162 3.63 11.31 18.22
CA ALA A 162 4.96 10.69 18.07
C ALA A 162 5.71 11.06 16.77
N PHE A 163 4.97 11.26 15.67
CA PHE A 163 5.54 11.50 14.34
C PHE A 163 5.73 12.98 14.01
N ARG A 164 5.48 13.91 14.95
CA ARG A 164 5.55 15.36 14.70
C ARG A 164 6.93 15.81 14.18
N LYS A 165 7.99 15.28 14.77
CA LYS A 165 9.40 15.57 14.41
C LYS A 165 10.07 14.42 13.65
N TYR A 166 9.34 13.35 13.34
CA TYR A 166 9.88 12.16 12.68
C TYR A 166 9.67 12.22 11.16
N LYS A 167 10.77 12.27 10.39
CA LYS A 167 10.72 12.21 8.93
C LYS A 167 11.00 10.80 8.44
N ILE A 168 9.99 10.17 7.85
CA ILE A 168 10.14 8.86 7.21
C ILE A 168 11.01 9.03 5.95
N LYS A 169 12.19 8.43 5.95
CA LYS A 169 13.12 8.42 4.81
C LYS A 169 12.74 7.30 3.83
N SER A 170 12.84 7.57 2.53
CA SER A 170 12.69 6.58 1.47
C SER A 170 13.53 6.98 0.28
N ILE A 171 14.05 6.00 -0.46
CA ILE A 171 14.78 6.21 -1.71
C ILE A 171 13.85 5.85 -2.88
N GLU A 172 13.93 6.62 -3.97
CA GLU A 172 13.16 6.31 -5.17
C GLU A 172 13.63 4.96 -5.75
N GLY A 173 12.68 4.05 -6.01
CA GLY A 173 13.01 2.72 -6.51
C GLY A 173 13.50 2.77 -7.96
N SER A 174 14.48 1.95 -8.31
CA SER A 174 14.88 1.77 -9.71
C SER A 174 13.76 1.08 -10.49
N HIS A 175 13.36 1.67 -11.62
CA HIS A 175 12.38 1.09 -12.52
C HIS A 175 13.12 0.27 -13.57
N THR A 176 13.36 -1.00 -13.25
CA THR A 176 13.99 -1.92 -14.20
C THR A 176 13.06 -2.14 -15.38
N HIS A 177 13.57 -1.90 -16.58
CA HIS A 177 12.94 -2.20 -17.87
C HIS A 177 13.97 -2.91 -18.76
N LEU A 178 13.47 -3.57 -19.81
CA LEU A 178 14.33 -4.14 -20.85
C LEU A 178 14.59 -3.08 -21.92
N ALA A 179 15.85 -2.90 -22.29
CA ALA A 179 16.25 -2.16 -23.48
C ALA A 179 15.82 -2.91 -24.75
N PRO A 180 15.69 -2.25 -25.92
CA PRO A 180 15.29 -2.91 -27.16
C PRO A 180 16.13 -4.15 -27.50
N GLU A 181 17.44 -4.10 -27.29
CA GLU A 181 18.36 -5.23 -27.55
C GLU A 181 18.15 -6.37 -26.55
N GLU A 182 17.85 -6.05 -25.29
CA GLU A 182 17.52 -7.05 -24.26
C GLU A 182 16.20 -7.73 -24.56
N LEU A 183 15.19 -6.96 -24.99
CA LEU A 183 13.89 -7.49 -25.40
C LEU A 183 14.03 -8.39 -26.63
N TYR A 184 14.80 -7.97 -27.64
CA TYR A 184 15.08 -8.77 -28.82
C TYR A 184 15.75 -10.11 -28.47
N ARG A 185 16.73 -10.12 -27.54
CA ARG A 185 17.32 -11.37 -27.05
C ARG A 185 16.32 -12.26 -26.33
N PHE A 186 15.38 -11.66 -25.60
CA PHE A 186 14.31 -12.40 -24.92
C PHE A 186 13.31 -12.99 -25.91
N GLU A 187 12.91 -12.24 -26.94
CA GLU A 187 12.05 -12.70 -28.05
C GLU A 187 12.67 -13.93 -28.73
N ASN A 188 13.95 -13.84 -29.09
CA ASN A 188 14.66 -14.89 -29.84
C ASN A 188 15.20 -16.04 -28.99
N LEU A 189 14.97 -16.01 -27.67
CA LEU A 189 15.45 -17.06 -26.77
C LEU A 189 14.75 -18.40 -27.06
N GLN A 190 15.48 -19.36 -27.61
CA GLN A 190 14.95 -20.70 -27.89
C GLN A 190 15.05 -21.59 -26.63
N LEU A 191 13.91 -22.12 -26.19
CA LEU A 191 13.82 -22.93 -24.97
C LEU A 191 13.80 -24.42 -25.30
N THR A 192 14.93 -25.09 -25.05
CA THR A 192 15.08 -26.53 -25.33
C THR A 192 15.20 -27.37 -24.05
N GLY A 193 14.89 -28.66 -24.18
CA GLY A 193 15.01 -29.65 -23.11
C GLY A 193 14.24 -29.27 -21.84
N ARG A 194 14.94 -29.21 -20.70
CA ARG A 194 14.33 -28.91 -19.38
C ARG A 194 13.71 -27.51 -19.27
N TYR A 195 14.03 -26.60 -20.20
CA TYR A 195 13.57 -25.21 -20.18
C TYR A 195 12.29 -24.98 -20.98
N THR A 196 11.85 -25.94 -21.81
CA THR A 196 10.61 -25.83 -22.60
C THR A 196 9.38 -25.58 -21.71
N ARG A 197 9.38 -26.07 -20.47
CA ARG A 197 8.34 -25.79 -19.47
C ARG A 197 8.19 -24.29 -19.10
N LEU A 198 9.16 -23.44 -19.46
CA LEU A 198 9.15 -22.00 -19.19
C LEU A 198 8.54 -21.20 -20.34
N GLN A 199 8.16 -21.84 -21.46
CA GLN A 199 7.65 -21.19 -22.66
C GLN A 199 6.44 -20.29 -22.36
N LYS A 200 5.45 -20.82 -21.65
CA LYS A 200 4.27 -20.04 -21.22
C LYS A 200 4.63 -18.81 -20.40
N THR A 201 5.62 -18.91 -19.51
CA THR A 201 6.09 -17.77 -18.71
C THR A 201 6.81 -16.74 -19.57
N LYS A 202 7.61 -17.18 -20.54
CA LYS A 202 8.26 -16.30 -21.54
C LYS A 202 7.20 -15.56 -22.36
N ASP A 203 6.23 -16.28 -22.91
CA ASP A 203 5.19 -15.72 -23.78
C ASP A 203 4.28 -14.74 -23.03
N ALA A 204 3.84 -15.09 -21.82
CA ALA A 204 3.04 -14.19 -20.99
C ALA A 204 3.79 -12.90 -20.62
N PHE A 205 5.10 -13.00 -20.36
CA PHE A 205 5.93 -11.84 -20.09
C PHE A 205 6.10 -10.95 -21.33
N LEU A 206 6.43 -11.53 -22.49
CA LEU A 206 6.55 -10.81 -23.76
C LEU A 206 5.21 -10.14 -24.14
N PHE A 207 4.11 -10.87 -24.02
CA PHE A 207 2.77 -10.31 -24.23
C PHE A 207 2.54 -9.08 -23.35
N CYS A 208 2.91 -9.15 -22.06
CA CYS A 208 2.79 -8.01 -21.17
C CYS A 208 3.78 -6.87 -21.46
N CYS A 209 4.92 -7.13 -22.12
CA CYS A 209 5.79 -6.09 -22.65
C CYS A 209 5.12 -5.29 -23.77
N TYR A 210 4.22 -5.92 -24.54
CA TYR A 210 3.49 -5.25 -25.63
C TYR A 210 2.14 -4.68 -25.21
N ALA A 211 1.45 -5.33 -24.27
CA ALA A 211 0.13 -4.92 -23.79
C ALA A 211 0.17 -4.04 -22.53
N GLY A 212 1.31 -3.98 -21.82
CA GLY A 212 1.47 -3.14 -20.63
C GLY A 212 0.67 -3.59 -19.40
N LEU A 213 0.26 -4.86 -19.34
CA LEU A 213 -0.59 -5.39 -18.26
C LEU A 213 0.19 -5.61 -16.97
N ARG A 214 -0.50 -5.51 -15.82
CA ARG A 214 0.04 -6.02 -14.54
C ARG A 214 -0.20 -7.52 -14.47
N TYR A 215 0.63 -8.23 -13.69
CA TYR A 215 0.42 -9.65 -13.39
C TYR A 215 -1.02 -9.97 -12.98
N SER A 216 -1.57 -9.22 -12.00
CA SER A 216 -2.94 -9.44 -11.52
C SER A 216 -4.01 -9.18 -12.57
N ASP A 217 -3.75 -8.23 -13.48
CA ASP A 217 -4.67 -7.90 -14.56
C ASP A 217 -4.61 -9.02 -15.62
N PHE A 218 -3.40 -9.46 -16.02
CA PHE A 218 -3.17 -10.56 -16.95
C PHE A 218 -3.85 -11.87 -16.50
N ILE A 219 -3.65 -12.31 -15.25
CA ILE A 219 -4.25 -13.56 -14.77
C ILE A 219 -5.76 -13.49 -14.55
N SER A 220 -6.36 -12.30 -14.63
CA SER A 220 -7.79 -12.09 -14.53
C SER A 220 -8.48 -12.02 -15.90
N LEU A 221 -7.70 -11.99 -16.99
CA LEU A 221 -8.24 -12.01 -18.34
C LEU A 221 -8.81 -13.40 -18.67
N THR A 222 -9.81 -13.39 -19.53
CA THR A 222 -10.36 -14.55 -20.22
C THR A 222 -10.45 -14.26 -21.72
N SER A 223 -10.73 -15.28 -22.50
CA SER A 223 -11.06 -15.18 -23.93
C SER A 223 -12.11 -14.09 -24.22
N ALA A 224 -13.11 -13.92 -23.35
CA ALA A 224 -14.14 -12.88 -23.48
C ALA A 224 -13.62 -11.44 -23.37
N ASN A 225 -12.40 -11.22 -22.85
CA ASN A 225 -11.78 -9.90 -22.82
C ASN A 225 -11.09 -9.53 -24.15
N ILE A 226 -10.88 -10.50 -25.04
CA ILE A 226 -10.30 -10.30 -26.36
C ILE A 226 -11.45 -10.12 -27.35
N ILE A 227 -11.54 -8.93 -27.93
CA ILE A 227 -12.62 -8.55 -28.85
C ILE A 227 -12.00 -8.30 -30.21
N GLU A 228 -12.45 -9.03 -31.21
CA GLU A 228 -12.00 -8.86 -32.58
C GLU A 228 -13.14 -8.32 -33.44
N PHE A 229 -12.88 -7.21 -34.13
CA PHE A 229 -13.86 -6.58 -35.01
C PHE A 229 -13.13 -5.98 -36.22
N HIS A 230 -13.47 -6.41 -37.44
CA HIS A 230 -12.82 -5.96 -38.69
C HIS A 230 -11.27 -5.99 -38.65
N GLN A 231 -10.67 -7.09 -38.20
CA GLN A 231 -9.21 -7.25 -38.03
C GLN A 231 -8.59 -6.33 -36.96
N GLU A 232 -9.39 -5.64 -36.16
CA GLU A 232 -8.94 -4.90 -35.00
C GLU A 232 -9.10 -5.75 -33.74
N THR A 233 -7.97 -6.19 -33.18
CA THR A 233 -7.96 -6.90 -31.89
C THR A 233 -7.85 -5.90 -30.73
N TRP A 234 -8.82 -5.94 -29.83
CA TRP A 234 -8.90 -5.14 -28.62
C TRP A 234 -8.84 -6.00 -27.37
N ILE A 235 -8.23 -5.48 -26.31
CA ILE A 235 -8.34 -6.04 -24.95
C ILE A 235 -9.14 -5.07 -24.10
N ILE A 236 -10.29 -5.52 -23.59
CA ILE A 236 -11.14 -4.73 -22.69
C ILE A 236 -11.22 -5.42 -21.34
N TYR A 237 -10.74 -4.73 -20.29
CA TYR A 237 -10.75 -5.27 -18.94
C TYR A 237 -10.87 -4.18 -17.88
N LYS A 238 -11.28 -4.57 -16.67
CA LYS A 238 -11.31 -3.69 -15.50
C LYS A 238 -10.11 -3.99 -14.62
N SER A 239 -9.21 -3.03 -14.43
CA SER A 239 -7.99 -3.26 -13.66
C SER A 239 -8.30 -3.66 -12.21
N VAL A 240 -7.68 -4.76 -11.76
CA VAL A 240 -7.83 -5.32 -10.42
C VAL A 240 -7.34 -4.33 -9.35
N LYS A 241 -6.28 -3.57 -9.66
CA LYS A 241 -5.69 -2.63 -8.69
C LYS A 241 -6.47 -1.32 -8.59
N THR A 242 -6.80 -0.71 -9.73
CA THR A 242 -7.33 0.67 -9.77
C THR A 242 -8.85 0.74 -9.95
N GLY A 243 -9.47 -0.33 -10.44
CA GLY A 243 -10.90 -0.40 -10.77
C GLY A 243 -11.28 0.32 -12.07
N ILE A 244 -10.29 0.86 -12.80
CA ILE A 244 -10.50 1.59 -14.05
C ILE A 244 -10.68 0.59 -15.19
N GLU A 245 -11.67 0.85 -16.05
CA GLU A 245 -11.84 0.13 -17.31
C GLU A 245 -10.80 0.61 -18.32
N VAL A 246 -10.05 -0.33 -18.88
CA VAL A 246 -9.00 -0.09 -19.87
C VAL A 246 -9.45 -0.75 -21.17
N ARG A 247 -9.40 0.04 -22.25
CA ARG A 247 -9.59 -0.42 -23.63
C ARG A 247 -8.25 -0.30 -24.35
N LEU A 248 -7.69 -1.42 -24.75
CA LEU A 248 -6.36 -1.50 -25.32
C LEU A 248 -6.47 -1.94 -26.78
N PRO A 249 -6.19 -1.06 -27.77
CA PRO A 249 -6.16 -1.43 -29.18
C PRO A 249 -4.88 -2.20 -29.48
N LEU A 250 -4.88 -3.51 -29.27
CA LEU A 250 -3.68 -4.35 -29.38
C LEU A 250 -3.10 -4.32 -30.80
N TYR A 251 -3.95 -4.22 -31.82
CA TYR A 251 -3.56 -4.12 -33.24
C TYR A 251 -2.71 -2.88 -33.57
N LEU A 252 -2.78 -1.81 -32.78
CA LEU A 252 -1.95 -0.61 -32.96
C LEU A 252 -0.61 -0.70 -32.22
N LEU A 253 -0.37 -1.75 -31.44
CA LEU A 253 0.78 -1.85 -30.55
C LEU A 253 1.84 -2.76 -31.14
N PHE A 254 3.04 -2.20 -31.32
CA PHE A 254 4.27 -2.93 -31.64
C PHE A 254 4.10 -3.91 -32.80
N GLU A 255 3.49 -3.45 -33.90
CA GLU A 255 3.34 -4.22 -35.14
C GLU A 255 2.59 -5.55 -34.96
N GLY A 256 1.71 -5.64 -33.95
CA GLY A 256 0.90 -6.84 -33.72
C GLY A 256 1.65 -7.99 -33.05
N LYS A 257 2.88 -7.80 -32.55
CA LYS A 257 3.63 -8.84 -31.81
C LYS A 257 2.86 -9.45 -30.64
N GLY A 258 1.99 -8.67 -30.00
CA GLY A 258 1.10 -9.18 -28.94
C GLY A 258 0.02 -10.13 -29.49
N ILE A 259 -0.46 -9.89 -30.70
CA ILE A 259 -1.44 -10.74 -31.40
C ILE A 259 -0.79 -12.05 -31.83
N GLU A 260 0.43 -12.01 -32.37
CA GLU A 260 1.19 -13.22 -32.72
C GLU A 260 1.33 -14.18 -31.54
N ILE A 261 1.59 -13.64 -30.34
CA ILE A 261 1.64 -14.46 -29.13
C ILE A 261 0.28 -15.06 -28.79
N LEU A 262 -0.83 -14.32 -28.95
CA LEU A 262 -2.18 -14.84 -28.71
C LEU A 262 -2.53 -15.98 -29.68
N GLN A 263 -2.10 -15.89 -30.94
CA GLN A 263 -2.35 -16.93 -31.96
C GLN A 263 -1.72 -18.27 -31.57
N HIS A 264 -0.57 -18.29 -30.89
CA HIS A 264 0.02 -19.53 -30.37
C HIS A 264 -0.85 -20.26 -29.33
N TYR A 265 -1.87 -19.59 -28.78
CA TYR A 265 -2.78 -20.11 -27.77
C TYR A 265 -4.25 -20.01 -28.21
N GLU A 266 -4.53 -19.91 -29.51
CA GLU A 266 -5.89 -19.72 -30.04
C GLU A 266 -6.87 -20.81 -29.60
N ASP A 267 -6.39 -22.06 -29.49
CA ASP A 267 -7.18 -23.20 -29.05
C ASP A 267 -7.58 -23.13 -27.57
N ASP A 268 -6.80 -22.44 -26.72
CA ASP A 268 -7.03 -22.36 -25.27
C ASP A 268 -6.43 -21.08 -24.64
N LEU A 269 -7.01 -19.94 -25.00
CA LEU A 269 -6.65 -18.63 -24.45
C LEU A 269 -6.87 -18.55 -22.93
N ASP A 270 -7.91 -19.19 -22.41
CA ASP A 270 -8.20 -19.19 -20.98
C ASP A 270 -7.10 -19.89 -20.18
N SER A 271 -6.49 -20.94 -20.72
CA SER A 271 -5.28 -21.51 -20.15
C SER A 271 -4.13 -20.53 -20.22
N PHE A 272 -3.88 -19.83 -21.33
CA PHE A 272 -2.78 -18.87 -21.44
C PHE A 272 -2.74 -17.85 -20.29
N PHE A 273 -3.89 -17.28 -19.92
CA PHE A 273 -4.00 -16.32 -18.83
C PHE A 273 -3.80 -16.94 -17.43
N LYS A 274 -3.89 -18.27 -17.28
CA LYS A 274 -3.63 -18.96 -16.00
C LYS A 274 -2.14 -19.20 -15.80
N LEU A 275 -1.54 -18.44 -14.87
CA LEU A 275 -0.15 -18.58 -14.45
C LEU A 275 -0.03 -19.11 -13.01
N LYS A 276 1.17 -19.62 -12.68
CA LYS A 276 1.58 -19.85 -11.29
C LYS A 276 1.58 -18.52 -10.52
N ASP A 277 1.66 -18.60 -9.20
CA ASP A 277 1.76 -17.40 -8.36
C ASP A 277 2.94 -16.50 -8.78
N ASN A 278 2.77 -15.21 -8.56
CA ASN A 278 3.74 -14.19 -9.00
C ASN A 278 5.16 -14.45 -8.47
N SER A 279 5.32 -15.03 -7.28
CA SER A 279 6.65 -15.31 -6.71
C SER A 279 7.38 -16.36 -7.54
N ASN A 280 6.70 -17.45 -7.88
CA ASN A 280 7.26 -18.50 -8.72
C ASN A 280 7.51 -18.04 -10.16
N ILE A 281 6.58 -17.26 -10.74
CA ILE A 281 6.79 -16.65 -12.06
C ILE A 281 8.03 -15.74 -12.05
N ASN A 282 8.24 -14.93 -11.01
CA ASN A 282 9.44 -14.09 -10.92
C ASN A 282 10.73 -14.92 -10.82
N LYS A 283 10.73 -16.09 -10.18
CA LYS A 283 11.90 -16.98 -10.18
C LYS A 283 12.19 -17.51 -11.58
N GLU A 284 11.15 -17.95 -12.30
CA GLU A 284 11.25 -18.41 -13.68
C GLU A 284 11.75 -17.30 -14.62
N LEU A 285 11.27 -16.06 -14.44
CA LEU A 285 11.73 -14.91 -15.23
C LEU A 285 13.20 -14.56 -14.98
N ASN A 286 13.69 -14.69 -13.75
CA ASN A 286 15.12 -14.49 -13.48
C ASN A 286 15.98 -15.58 -14.13
N LEU A 287 15.49 -16.81 -14.18
CA LEU A 287 16.16 -17.88 -14.92
C LEU A 287 16.17 -17.59 -16.43
N LEU A 288 15.03 -17.18 -17.01
CA LEU A 288 14.93 -16.79 -18.41
C LEU A 288 15.85 -15.60 -18.75
N ALA A 289 15.93 -14.60 -17.87
CA ALA A 289 16.84 -13.46 -18.02
C ALA A 289 18.31 -13.92 -18.07
N GLY A 290 18.70 -14.84 -17.19
CA GLY A 290 20.04 -15.45 -17.22
C GLY A 290 20.32 -16.19 -18.53
N LEU A 291 19.36 -16.97 -19.03
CA LEU A 291 19.48 -17.66 -20.33
C LEU A 291 19.59 -16.67 -21.50
N ALA A 292 18.90 -15.54 -21.44
CA ALA A 292 18.97 -14.46 -22.42
C ALA A 292 20.19 -13.53 -22.25
N LYS A 293 21.10 -13.82 -21.30
CA LYS A 293 22.28 -12.98 -20.95
C LYS A 293 21.90 -11.55 -20.57
N ILE A 294 20.83 -11.41 -19.78
CA ILE A 294 20.38 -10.13 -19.20
C ILE A 294 20.83 -10.10 -17.75
N ASP A 295 21.73 -9.18 -17.40
CA ASP A 295 22.32 -9.08 -16.06
C ASP A 295 21.36 -8.48 -15.03
N LYS A 296 20.28 -7.83 -15.49
CA LYS A 296 19.27 -7.20 -14.65
C LYS A 296 18.33 -8.24 -14.06
N ARG A 297 17.92 -8.02 -12.82
CA ARG A 297 16.83 -8.78 -12.20
C ARG A 297 15.51 -8.48 -12.92
N VAL A 298 14.91 -9.49 -13.53
CA VAL A 298 13.61 -9.37 -14.22
C VAL A 298 12.51 -9.89 -13.31
N SER A 299 11.42 -9.13 -13.22
CA SER A 299 10.18 -9.54 -12.59
C SER A 299 9.03 -9.31 -13.57
N PHE A 300 7.84 -9.85 -13.28
CA PHE A 300 6.69 -9.65 -14.17
C PHE A 300 6.33 -8.16 -14.31
N HIS A 301 6.60 -7.33 -13.29
CA HIS A 301 6.36 -5.89 -13.39
C HIS A 301 7.31 -5.17 -14.35
N THR A 302 8.50 -5.74 -14.58
CA THR A 302 9.46 -5.25 -15.57
C THR A 302 8.83 -5.20 -16.96
N ALA A 303 7.95 -6.15 -17.33
CA ALA A 303 7.25 -6.12 -18.61
C ALA A 303 6.45 -4.83 -18.83
N ARG A 304 5.73 -4.41 -17.79
CA ARG A 304 4.95 -3.17 -17.84
C ARG A 304 5.81 -1.91 -17.88
N HIS A 305 6.96 -1.92 -17.23
CA HIS A 305 7.93 -0.83 -17.35
C HIS A 305 8.52 -0.78 -18.76
N THR A 306 8.89 -1.93 -19.31
CA THR A 306 9.33 -2.07 -20.71
C THR A 306 8.28 -1.49 -21.67
N ASN A 307 7.01 -1.86 -21.51
CA ASN A 307 5.92 -1.31 -22.33
C ASN A 307 5.84 0.22 -22.28
N ALA A 308 5.84 0.79 -21.07
CA ALA A 308 5.75 2.23 -20.86
C ALA A 308 6.91 2.96 -21.53
N THR A 309 8.13 2.44 -21.34
CA THR A 309 9.36 2.97 -21.92
C THR A 309 9.34 2.86 -23.45
N LEU A 310 8.95 1.72 -24.01
CA LEU A 310 8.86 1.53 -25.46
C LEU A 310 7.84 2.45 -26.11
N LEU A 311 6.66 2.64 -25.51
CA LEU A 311 5.66 3.58 -26.04
C LEU A 311 6.19 5.01 -26.07
N LEU A 312 6.87 5.44 -25.03
CA LEU A 312 7.49 6.76 -24.98
C LEU A 312 8.64 6.87 -26.00
N TYR A 313 9.47 5.84 -26.16
CA TYR A 313 10.50 5.77 -27.22
C TYR A 313 9.90 5.90 -28.62
N SER A 314 8.76 5.27 -28.88
CA SER A 314 8.01 5.39 -30.13
C SER A 314 7.33 6.75 -30.32
N GLY A 315 7.45 7.66 -29.35
CA GLY A 315 6.92 9.02 -29.42
C GLY A 315 5.46 9.15 -28.99
N ALA A 316 4.89 8.16 -28.29
CA ALA A 316 3.55 8.27 -27.76
C ALA A 316 3.48 9.36 -26.67
N ASN A 317 2.40 10.15 -26.68
CA ASN A 317 2.19 11.17 -25.65
C ASN A 317 2.07 10.52 -24.26
N ILE A 318 2.73 11.10 -23.25
CA ILE A 318 2.68 10.63 -21.86
C ILE A 318 1.25 10.47 -21.32
N THR A 319 0.29 11.31 -21.74
CA THR A 319 -1.12 11.17 -21.36
C THR A 319 -1.78 9.94 -21.98
N THR A 320 -1.38 9.58 -23.20
CA THR A 320 -1.81 8.34 -23.86
C THR A 320 -1.24 7.14 -23.12
N VAL A 321 0.06 7.16 -22.82
CA VAL A 321 0.72 6.11 -22.03
C VAL A 321 0.06 5.96 -20.65
N GLN A 322 -0.27 7.08 -19.98
CA GLN A 322 -0.99 7.06 -18.70
C GLN A 322 -2.34 6.34 -18.82
N LYS A 323 -3.13 6.63 -19.87
CA LYS A 323 -4.45 6.01 -20.10
C LYS A 323 -4.32 4.52 -20.41
N LEU A 324 -3.41 4.13 -21.30
CA LEU A 324 -3.15 2.73 -21.66
C LEU A 324 -2.72 1.90 -20.45
N LEU A 325 -1.90 2.50 -19.58
CA LEU A 325 -1.50 1.88 -18.33
C LEU A 325 -2.60 1.94 -17.25
N GLY A 326 -3.67 2.72 -17.40
CA GLY A 326 -4.69 2.89 -16.36
C GLY A 326 -4.13 3.53 -15.08
N HIS A 327 -3.20 4.47 -15.21
CA HIS A 327 -2.68 5.28 -14.10
C HIS A 327 -3.66 6.40 -13.75
N LYS A 328 -3.94 6.60 -12.46
CA LYS A 328 -4.79 7.70 -11.96
C LYS A 328 -4.11 9.07 -12.03
N SER A 329 -2.78 9.12 -12.11
CA SER A 329 -1.99 10.35 -12.11
C SER A 329 -0.85 10.28 -13.10
N VAL A 330 -0.63 11.38 -13.83
CA VAL A 330 0.53 11.58 -14.72
C VAL A 330 1.84 11.40 -13.97
N LYS A 331 1.90 11.75 -12.68
CA LYS A 331 3.12 11.63 -11.85
C LYS A 331 3.67 10.20 -11.80
N THR A 332 2.79 9.19 -11.85
CA THR A 332 3.21 7.78 -11.91
C THR A 332 3.83 7.41 -13.25
N THR A 333 3.43 8.09 -14.33
CA THR A 333 3.98 7.88 -15.69
C THR A 333 5.25 8.70 -15.92
N GLN A 334 5.40 9.86 -15.26
CA GLN A 334 6.61 10.71 -15.37
C GLN A 334 7.90 9.98 -14.99
N VAL A 335 7.82 8.98 -14.11
CA VAL A 335 8.98 8.18 -13.71
C VAL A 335 9.64 7.48 -14.91
N TYR A 336 8.89 7.20 -15.98
CA TYR A 336 9.43 6.62 -17.23
C TYR A 336 10.04 7.67 -18.17
N ALA A 337 9.61 8.93 -18.08
CA ALA A 337 10.09 10.01 -18.94
C ALA A 337 11.51 10.46 -18.54
N ASN A 338 11.84 10.40 -17.24
CA ASN A 338 13.16 10.79 -16.72
C ASN A 338 14.30 9.83 -17.13
N ILE A 339 13.98 8.68 -17.72
CA ILE A 339 14.94 7.61 -17.99
C ILE A 339 15.65 7.79 -19.35
N MET A 340 15.29 8.81 -20.14
CA MET A 340 15.68 8.84 -21.54
C MET A 340 16.38 10.14 -21.97
N ASP A 341 17.72 10.10 -21.98
CA ASP A 341 18.56 11.08 -22.68
C ASP A 341 18.30 11.07 -24.21
N ILE A 342 17.86 9.93 -24.77
CA ILE A 342 17.51 9.79 -26.19
C ILE A 342 16.23 10.53 -26.57
N THR A 343 15.24 10.62 -25.67
CA THR A 343 14.01 11.39 -25.96
C THR A 343 14.31 12.88 -26.05
N VAL A 344 15.26 13.38 -25.25
CA VAL A 344 15.75 14.76 -25.35
C VAL A 344 16.34 15.02 -26.73
N VAL A 345 17.23 14.14 -27.23
CA VAL A 345 17.81 14.28 -28.56
C VAL A 345 16.73 14.28 -29.64
N ARG A 346 15.79 13.32 -29.61
CA ARG A 346 14.72 13.21 -30.61
C ARG A 346 13.73 14.38 -30.57
N ASP A 347 13.40 14.88 -29.39
CA ASP A 347 12.51 16.04 -29.23
C ASP A 347 13.20 17.32 -29.69
N LEU A 348 14.51 17.47 -29.44
CA LEU A 348 15.32 18.56 -29.98
C LEU A 348 15.44 18.48 -31.50
N GLU A 349 15.63 17.29 -32.07
CA GLU A 349 15.65 17.06 -33.53
C GLU A 349 14.31 17.39 -34.19
N LYS A 350 13.18 16.96 -33.59
CA LYS A 350 11.84 17.34 -34.06
C LYS A 350 11.63 18.85 -34.00
N THR A 351 12.11 19.51 -32.95
CA THR A 351 12.00 20.97 -32.78
C THR A 351 12.91 21.73 -33.75
N ALA A 352 14.09 21.18 -34.06
CA ALA A 352 14.98 21.73 -35.07
C ALA A 352 14.39 21.56 -36.48
N SER A 353 13.78 20.41 -36.76
CA SER A 353 13.16 20.10 -38.06
C SER A 353 11.89 20.91 -38.33
N SER A 354 11.05 21.16 -37.31
CA SER A 354 9.87 22.00 -37.45
C SER A 354 10.19 23.49 -37.67
N LYS A 355 11.32 23.97 -37.15
CA LYS A 355 11.83 25.32 -37.44
C LYS A 355 12.36 25.49 -38.88
N LEU A 356 12.82 24.41 -39.51
CA LEU A 356 13.25 24.43 -40.91
C LEU A 356 12.06 24.47 -41.89
N HIS A 357 10.94 23.83 -41.55
CA HIS A 357 9.71 23.86 -42.36
C HIS A 357 8.95 25.20 -42.28
N ASN A 358 9.08 25.97 -41.19
CA ASN A 358 8.46 27.29 -41.05
C ASN A 358 9.31 28.46 -41.61
N LYS A 359 10.40 28.15 -42.33
CA LYS A 359 11.31 29.12 -42.97
C LYS A 359 11.34 29.02 -44.50
N GLN A 360 10.51 28.15 -45.08
CA GLN A 360 10.15 28.15 -46.50
C GLN A 360 8.71 28.66 -46.61
#